data_AF-A0A421AVT5-F1
#
_entry.id   AF-A0A421AVT5-F1
#
_cell.length_a   1.000
_cell.length_b   1.000
_cell.length_c   1.000
_cell.angle_alpha   90.00
_cell.angle_beta   90.00
_cell.angle_gamma   90.00
#
_symmetry.space_group_name_H-M   'P 1'
#
loop_
_entity.id
_entity.type
_entity.pdbx_description
1 polymer ?
#
loop_
_entity_poly.entity_id
_entity_poly.type
_entity_poly.pdbx_seq_one_letter_code
_entity_poly.pdbx_strand_id
1 'polypeptide(L)'
;MKNQPVTRVLVCLIASLLLLAPPAHAQTTAVPVPAEGGARVTTGTSSAQPVVPGSSVAEDGVQPSMTPQPGAPQVEPAAWWSGWVLPALIGLLVVVAALVLALSRRRSRVPVAEFGSAAPVPVVVDDGAGLAPVLRLVGDNAPGDAIRQQVTRLLAGAPDRAALVDCAIRLRDQLGDRAPDLAHRLLSALNATGITEITADGALFDPHHHTAAGTVEAPRPDFRDRVAETRKPGYLDHGTVLRLPEVILYR
;
A
#
# COMPACT_ATOMS: atom_id res chain seq x y z
N MET A 1 -7.52 -16.53 -37.99
CA MET A 1 -6.19 -17.15 -37.82
C MET A 1 -5.28 -16.17 -37.09
N LYS A 2 -4.73 -16.63 -35.94
CA LYS A 2 -3.45 -16.25 -35.27
C LYS A 2 -3.21 -14.74 -35.08
N ASN A 3 -3.30 -14.20 -33.86
CA ASN A 3 -2.19 -14.14 -32.91
C ASN A 3 -2.68 -13.82 -31.47
N GLN A 4 -2.81 -14.82 -30.59
CA GLN A 4 -3.08 -14.63 -29.15
C GLN A 4 -2.32 -15.61 -28.18
N PRO A 5 -1.22 -16.31 -28.51
CA PRO A 5 -0.53 -17.14 -27.51
C PRO A 5 0.56 -16.42 -26.69
N VAL A 6 1.11 -15.28 -27.13
CA VAL A 6 2.34 -14.73 -26.52
C VAL A 6 2.09 -14.00 -25.19
N THR A 7 0.96 -13.30 -25.06
CA THR A 7 0.65 -12.50 -23.86
C THR A 7 0.38 -13.37 -22.62
N ARG A 8 -0.17 -14.57 -22.80
CA ARG A 8 -0.44 -15.50 -21.68
C ARG A 8 0.83 -16.16 -21.14
N VAL A 9 1.82 -16.43 -22.00
CA VAL A 9 3.10 -17.02 -21.57
C VAL A 9 3.92 -16.01 -20.76
N LEU A 10 3.85 -14.71 -21.12
CA LEU A 10 4.56 -13.65 -20.40
C LEU A 10 4.02 -13.42 -18.97
N VAL A 11 2.69 -13.50 -18.80
CA VAL A 11 2.05 -13.34 -17.47
C VAL A 11 2.39 -14.51 -16.53
N CYS A 12 2.48 -15.74 -17.04
CA CYS A 12 2.90 -16.89 -16.22
C CYS A 12 4.37 -16.82 -15.79
N LEU A 13 5.27 -16.32 -16.65
CA LEU A 13 6.70 -16.23 -16.32
C LEU A 13 7.00 -15.19 -15.22
N ILE A 14 6.26 -14.08 -15.21
CA ILE A 14 6.40 -13.04 -14.17
C ILE A 14 5.83 -13.53 -12.83
N ALA A 15 4.72 -14.28 -12.85
CA ALA A 15 4.14 -14.88 -11.64
C ALA A 15 5.08 -15.92 -11.00
N SER A 16 5.76 -16.75 -11.79
CA SER A 16 6.72 -17.74 -11.26
C SER A 16 8.00 -17.12 -10.69
N LEU A 17 8.42 -15.94 -11.15
CA LEU A 17 9.64 -15.29 -10.64
C LEU A 17 9.42 -14.61 -9.27
N LEU A 18 8.17 -14.31 -8.90
CA LEU A 18 7.81 -13.68 -7.63
C LEU A 18 7.58 -14.66 -6.47
N LEU A 19 7.50 -15.96 -6.74
CA LEU A 19 7.36 -16.99 -5.70
C LEU A 19 8.69 -17.56 -5.17
N LEU A 20 9.84 -17.08 -5.65
CA LEU A 20 11.16 -17.58 -5.25
C LEU A 20 11.96 -16.54 -4.43
N ALA A 21 11.29 -15.91 -3.45
CA ALA A 21 11.96 -15.11 -2.43
C ALA A 21 11.94 -15.87 -1.08
N PRO A 22 13.10 -16.18 -0.47
CA PRO A 22 13.15 -16.87 0.81
C PRO A 22 12.68 -15.96 1.96
N PRO A 23 12.02 -16.50 3.01
CA PRO A 23 11.56 -15.72 4.14
C PRO A 23 12.74 -15.25 5.00
N ALA A 24 12.85 -13.94 5.21
CA ALA A 24 13.77 -13.35 6.16
C ALA A 24 13.41 -13.78 7.59
N HIS A 25 14.38 -14.38 8.28
CA HIS A 25 14.29 -14.74 9.69
C HIS A 25 14.03 -13.51 10.56
N ALA A 26 12.85 -13.45 11.17
CA ALA A 26 12.60 -12.56 12.30
C ALA A 26 13.31 -13.13 13.53
N GLN A 27 14.41 -12.49 13.94
CA GLN A 27 15.08 -12.77 15.20
C GLN A 27 14.27 -12.13 16.33
N THR A 28 13.69 -12.98 17.19
CA THR A 28 13.11 -12.60 18.47
C THR A 28 14.23 -12.13 19.40
N THR A 29 14.34 -10.81 19.62
CA THR A 29 15.16 -10.26 20.70
C THR A 29 14.34 -10.24 21.98
N ALA A 30 14.60 -11.18 22.88
CA ALA A 30 14.05 -11.19 24.23
C ALA A 30 14.75 -10.12 25.09
N VAL A 31 13.96 -9.28 25.75
CA VAL A 31 14.40 -8.30 26.75
C VAL A 31 14.46 -8.98 28.13
N PRO A 32 15.56 -8.85 28.90
CA PRO A 32 15.64 -9.40 30.25
C PRO A 32 14.97 -8.47 31.28
N VAL A 33 14.12 -9.05 32.13
CA VAL A 33 13.54 -8.42 33.33
C VAL A 33 14.31 -8.93 34.57
N PRO A 34 14.72 -8.07 35.51
CA PRO A 34 15.51 -8.47 36.66
C PRO A 34 14.67 -9.06 37.80
N ALA A 35 15.41 -9.75 38.67
CA ALA A 35 14.98 -10.69 39.69
C ALA A 35 14.22 -10.10 40.89
N GLU A 36 13.20 -10.85 41.33
CA GLU A 36 12.75 -11.02 42.72
C GLU A 36 12.45 -12.53 42.86
N GLY A 37 13.08 -13.32 43.73
CA GLY A 37 12.92 -13.29 45.18
C GLY A 37 11.90 -14.36 45.60
N GLY A 38 12.34 -15.57 46.01
CA GLY A 38 11.40 -16.58 46.52
C GLY A 38 11.87 -18.04 46.63
N ALA A 39 12.62 -18.33 47.69
CA ALA A 39 12.54 -19.52 48.55
C ALA A 39 11.99 -20.89 48.02
N ARG A 40 12.91 -21.86 48.02
CA ARG A 40 12.91 -23.14 48.80
C ARG A 40 12.01 -24.35 48.40
N VAL A 41 12.71 -25.48 48.27
CA VAL A 41 12.38 -26.91 48.59
C VAL A 41 11.36 -27.64 47.70
N THR A 42 11.82 -28.66 46.96
CA THR A 42 11.74 -30.08 47.39
C THR A 42 12.58 -30.99 46.48
N THR A 43 13.23 -31.92 47.15
CA THR A 43 14.04 -33.05 46.70
C THR A 43 13.22 -34.10 45.93
N GLY A 44 13.83 -34.75 44.94
CA GLY A 44 13.31 -36.01 44.42
C GLY A 44 14.06 -36.56 43.20
N THR A 45 14.83 -37.63 43.45
CA THR A 45 14.83 -38.87 42.65
C THR A 45 15.91 -39.11 41.59
N SER A 46 16.64 -40.20 41.87
CA SER A 46 17.25 -41.22 40.99
C SER A 46 18.49 -40.93 40.16
N SER A 47 19.61 -41.37 40.73
CA SER A 47 20.51 -42.43 40.22
C SER A 47 20.26 -42.98 38.81
N ALA A 48 21.27 -42.91 37.93
CA ALA A 48 22.15 -44.05 37.60
C ALA A 48 22.99 -43.72 36.35
N GLN A 49 24.24 -44.19 36.37
CA GLN A 49 25.31 -43.91 35.42
C GLN A 49 25.50 -45.14 34.47
N PRO A 50 26.63 -45.27 33.74
CA PRO A 50 26.83 -45.15 32.29
C PRO A 50 26.95 -46.51 31.53
N VAL A 51 27.23 -46.52 30.21
CA VAL A 51 28.20 -47.42 29.52
C VAL A 51 28.27 -47.14 27.99
N VAL A 52 29.39 -47.56 27.41
CA VAL A 52 30.13 -47.16 26.18
C VAL A 52 29.81 -48.08 24.95
N PRO A 53 30.54 -48.07 23.80
CA PRO A 53 29.97 -48.29 22.46
C PRO A 53 30.31 -49.68 21.85
N GLY A 54 29.74 -50.01 20.68
CA GLY A 54 30.04 -51.24 19.96
C GLY A 54 29.87 -51.12 18.45
N SER A 55 30.93 -51.49 17.73
CA SER A 55 31.14 -51.45 16.28
C SER A 55 30.43 -52.56 15.49
N SER A 56 30.31 -52.29 14.18
CA SER A 56 30.49 -53.21 13.03
C SER A 56 29.59 -54.44 12.86
N VAL A 57 29.11 -54.66 11.63
CA VAL A 57 29.45 -55.81 10.76
C VAL A 57 28.91 -55.56 9.34
N ALA A 58 29.67 -56.10 8.38
CA ALA A 58 29.65 -55.94 6.94
C ALA A 58 28.85 -57.05 6.22
N GLU A 59 29.15 -57.20 4.92
CA GLU A 59 28.84 -58.29 3.96
C GLU A 59 27.58 -58.11 3.12
N ASP A 60 27.50 -58.46 1.83
CA ASP A 60 28.41 -58.83 0.72
C ASP A 60 27.45 -58.89 -0.50
N GLY A 61 27.71 -58.38 -1.70
CA GLY A 61 28.58 -59.00 -2.69
C GLY A 61 27.85 -59.19 -4.04
N VAL A 62 28.65 -59.33 -5.10
CA VAL A 62 28.39 -59.90 -6.45
C VAL A 62 28.05 -58.94 -7.62
N GLN A 63 29.03 -58.87 -8.55
CA GLN A 63 29.04 -58.24 -9.88
C GLN A 63 28.28 -59.09 -10.95
N PRO A 64 28.09 -58.60 -12.20
CA PRO A 64 29.13 -58.82 -13.22
C PRO A 64 29.30 -57.69 -14.25
N SER A 65 30.44 -57.77 -14.93
CA SER A 65 31.04 -56.90 -15.94
C SER A 65 30.59 -57.22 -17.37
N MET A 66 30.52 -56.20 -18.26
CA MET A 66 30.67 -56.39 -19.71
C MET A 66 31.06 -55.12 -20.48
N THR A 67 32.26 -55.19 -21.09
CA THR A 67 32.76 -54.66 -22.39
C THR A 67 32.80 -53.14 -22.74
N PRO A 68 33.88 -52.69 -23.43
CA PRO A 68 34.05 -51.31 -23.91
C PRO A 68 33.46 -51.11 -25.33
N GLN A 69 32.73 -50.01 -25.55
CA GLN A 69 32.15 -49.64 -26.84
C GLN A 69 32.93 -48.47 -27.48
N PRO A 70 33.20 -48.48 -28.81
CA PRO A 70 34.03 -47.48 -29.47
C PRO A 70 33.26 -46.17 -29.75
N GLY A 71 34.01 -45.07 -29.80
CA GLY A 71 33.51 -43.70 -29.87
C GLY A 71 32.60 -43.40 -31.05
N ALA A 72 31.56 -42.61 -30.75
CA ALA A 72 30.79 -41.85 -31.73
C ALA A 72 31.23 -40.36 -31.68
N PRO A 73 31.28 -39.65 -32.81
CA PRO A 73 31.73 -38.27 -32.86
C PRO A 73 30.78 -37.35 -32.10
N GLN A 74 31.34 -36.54 -31.20
CA GLN A 74 30.64 -35.46 -30.54
C GLN A 74 30.32 -34.39 -31.59
N VAL A 75 29.05 -34.24 -31.93
CA VAL A 75 28.56 -33.08 -32.69
C VAL A 75 28.37 -31.96 -31.69
N GLU A 76 29.28 -30.99 -31.71
CA GLU A 76 29.15 -29.74 -30.97
C GLU A 76 27.82 -29.06 -31.35
N PRO A 77 26.97 -28.65 -30.40
CA PRO A 77 25.90 -27.72 -30.71
C PRO A 77 26.55 -26.38 -31.06
N ALA A 78 26.58 -26.08 -32.36
CA ALA A 78 27.04 -24.80 -32.89
C ALA A 78 26.43 -23.67 -32.05
N ALA A 79 27.27 -22.89 -31.38
CA ALA A 79 26.89 -21.71 -30.64
C ALA A 79 26.43 -20.62 -31.63
N TRP A 80 25.15 -20.65 -32.00
CA TRP A 80 24.51 -19.71 -32.92
C TRP A 80 24.12 -18.37 -32.25
N TRP A 81 24.54 -18.14 -31.01
CA TRP A 81 24.21 -16.93 -30.26
C TRP A 81 25.26 -15.87 -30.55
N SER A 82 25.14 -15.33 -31.76
CA SER A 82 25.85 -14.14 -32.23
C SER A 82 25.88 -13.04 -31.15
N GLY A 83 27.08 -12.53 -30.87
CA GLY A 83 27.37 -11.48 -29.88
C GLY A 83 26.80 -10.09 -30.20
N TRP A 84 25.76 -9.99 -31.04
CA TRP A 84 25.13 -8.75 -31.48
C TRP A 84 23.67 -8.59 -31.03
N VAL A 85 23.06 -9.62 -30.44
CA VAL A 85 21.64 -9.57 -30.02
C VAL A 85 21.45 -8.83 -28.69
N LEU A 86 22.44 -8.84 -27.81
CA LEU A 86 22.39 -8.21 -26.49
C LEU A 86 22.24 -6.67 -26.49
N PRO A 87 23.01 -5.88 -27.26
CA PRO A 87 22.85 -4.41 -27.23
C PRO A 87 21.53 -3.94 -27.87
N ALA A 88 21.02 -4.66 -28.88
CA ALA A 88 19.75 -4.32 -29.53
C ALA A 88 18.54 -4.50 -28.59
N LEU A 89 18.56 -5.53 -27.74
CA LEU A 89 17.50 -5.76 -26.75
C LEU A 89 17.52 -4.71 -25.61
N ILE A 90 18.70 -4.24 -25.20
CA ILE A 90 18.83 -3.18 -24.19
C ILE A 90 18.27 -1.86 -24.73
N GLY A 91 18.60 -1.49 -25.97
CA GLY A 91 18.05 -0.29 -26.61
C GLY A 91 16.53 -0.32 -26.73
N LEU A 92 15.96 -1.46 -27.13
CA LEU A 92 14.51 -1.65 -27.20
C LEU A 92 13.85 -1.52 -25.82
N LEU A 93 14.46 -2.07 -24.77
CA LEU A 93 13.91 -2.04 -23.42
C LEU A 93 13.86 -0.61 -22.85
N VAL A 94 14.88 0.21 -23.12
CA VAL A 94 14.90 1.63 -22.73
C VAL A 94 13.82 2.43 -23.47
N VAL A 95 13.66 2.20 -24.78
CA VAL A 95 12.62 2.87 -25.57
C VAL A 95 11.22 2.48 -25.11
N VAL A 96 10.99 1.19 -24.83
CA VAL A 96 9.70 0.71 -24.30
C VAL A 96 9.46 1.28 -22.90
N ALA A 97 10.46 1.29 -22.02
CA ALA A 97 10.34 1.89 -20.68
C ALA A 97 10.03 3.40 -20.77
N ALA A 98 10.73 4.15 -21.63
CA ALA A 98 10.47 5.57 -21.86
C ALA A 98 9.08 5.82 -22.45
N LEU A 99 8.62 4.98 -23.38
CA LEU A 99 7.29 5.06 -23.97
C LEU A 99 6.19 4.76 -22.95
N VAL A 100 6.40 3.74 -22.10
CA VAL A 100 5.49 3.41 -20.99
C VAL A 100 5.46 4.54 -19.97
N LEU A 101 6.60 5.16 -19.63
CA LEU A 101 6.67 6.31 -18.73
C LEU A 101 6.01 7.57 -19.33
N ALA A 102 6.13 7.78 -20.65
CA ALA A 102 5.49 8.88 -21.35
C ALA A 102 3.97 8.68 -21.47
N LEU A 103 3.53 7.44 -21.70
CA LEU A 103 2.10 7.08 -21.76
C LEU A 103 1.46 7.08 -20.36
N SER A 104 2.17 6.68 -19.30
CA SER A 104 1.67 6.77 -17.93
C SER A 104 1.51 8.23 -17.49
N ARG A 105 2.50 9.09 -17.78
CA ARG A 105 2.38 10.55 -17.55
C ARG A 105 1.25 11.21 -18.35
N ARG A 106 0.95 10.70 -19.56
CA ARG A 106 -0.21 11.16 -20.35
C ARG A 106 -1.54 10.66 -19.80
N ARG A 107 -1.61 9.44 -19.24
CA ARG A 107 -2.82 8.90 -18.62
C ARG A 107 -3.14 9.52 -17.25
N SER A 108 -2.14 10.04 -16.54
CA SER A 108 -2.35 10.87 -15.35
C SER A 108 -2.94 12.26 -15.66
N ARG A 109 -3.09 12.62 -16.94
CA ARG A 109 -3.92 13.75 -17.35
C ARG A 109 -5.28 13.21 -17.77
N VAL A 110 -6.08 12.84 -16.78
CA VAL A 110 -7.53 12.78 -16.99
C VAL A 110 -7.97 14.20 -17.38
N PRO A 111 -8.75 14.38 -18.46
CA PRO A 111 -9.37 15.67 -18.73
C PRO A 111 -10.25 15.98 -17.53
N VAL A 112 -9.85 16.99 -16.76
CA VAL A 112 -10.76 17.67 -15.85
C VAL A 112 -11.99 17.97 -16.70
N ALA A 113 -13.11 17.32 -16.37
CA ALA A 113 -14.39 17.73 -16.88
C ALA A 113 -14.44 19.24 -16.64
N GLU A 114 -14.64 19.99 -17.71
CA GLU A 114 -14.66 21.44 -17.74
C GLU A 114 -15.79 21.93 -16.81
N PHE A 115 -15.50 21.95 -15.51
CA PHE A 115 -16.22 22.76 -14.54
C PHE A 115 -15.92 24.19 -14.97
N GLY A 116 -16.99 24.88 -15.36
CA GLY A 116 -16.96 26.16 -16.08
C GLY A 116 -15.80 27.05 -15.66
N SER A 117 -15.09 27.53 -16.67
CA SER A 117 -14.02 28.52 -16.55
C SER A 117 -14.57 29.79 -15.87
N ALA A 118 -14.51 29.81 -14.54
CA ALA A 118 -14.43 31.04 -13.78
C ALA A 118 -12.99 31.55 -13.92
N ALA A 119 -12.85 32.81 -14.30
CA ALA A 119 -11.59 33.51 -14.51
C ALA A 119 -10.55 33.19 -13.41
N PRO A 120 -9.24 33.25 -13.72
CA PRO A 120 -8.20 32.99 -12.73
C PRO A 120 -8.27 34.08 -11.65
N VAL A 121 -8.94 33.76 -10.54
CA VAL A 121 -8.81 34.52 -9.31
C VAL A 121 -7.35 34.40 -8.90
N PRO A 122 -6.64 35.49 -8.59
CA PRO A 122 -5.26 35.42 -8.16
C PRO A 122 -5.15 34.45 -6.99
N VAL A 123 -4.37 33.38 -7.17
CA VAL A 123 -4.05 32.42 -6.12
C VAL A 123 -3.17 33.16 -5.13
N VAL A 124 -3.80 33.81 -4.15
CA VAL A 124 -3.13 34.19 -2.92
C VAL A 124 -2.72 32.87 -2.28
N VAL A 125 -1.42 32.66 -2.16
CA VAL A 125 -0.87 31.53 -1.39
C VAL A 125 -1.30 31.77 0.05
N ASP A 126 -2.42 31.16 0.45
CA ASP A 126 -2.88 31.20 1.83
C ASP A 126 -2.12 30.12 2.61
N ASP A 127 -1.21 30.53 3.48
CA ASP A 127 -0.38 29.66 4.34
C ASP A 127 -1.21 28.91 5.41
N GLY A 128 -2.53 28.80 5.22
CA GLY A 128 -3.48 28.35 6.23
C GLY A 128 -3.90 29.45 7.20
N ALA A 129 -3.60 30.72 6.91
CA ALA A 129 -3.94 31.85 7.77
C ALA A 129 -5.47 31.97 7.91
N GLY A 130 -6.23 31.62 6.88
CA GLY A 130 -7.70 31.55 6.95
C GLY A 130 -8.25 30.44 7.85
N LEU A 131 -7.46 29.41 8.15
CA LEU A 131 -7.95 28.21 8.85
C LEU A 131 -7.92 28.35 10.38
N ALA A 132 -6.92 29.04 10.93
CA ALA A 132 -6.78 29.22 12.37
C ALA A 132 -7.97 29.95 13.04
N PRO A 133 -8.54 31.04 12.46
CA PRO A 133 -9.75 31.68 12.99
C PRO A 133 -10.96 30.73 13.01
N VAL A 134 -11.13 29.91 11.97
CA VAL A 134 -12.24 28.96 11.88
C VAL A 134 -12.08 27.81 12.87
N LEU A 135 -10.85 27.32 13.06
CA LEU A 135 -10.56 26.33 14.10
C LEU A 135 -10.87 26.88 15.50
N ARG A 136 -10.55 28.14 15.81
CA ARG A 136 -10.95 28.78 17.08
C ARG A 136 -12.47 28.80 17.23
N LEU A 137 -13.19 29.28 16.21
CA LEU A 137 -14.64 29.31 16.20
C LEU A 137 -15.23 27.92 16.48
N VAL A 138 -14.68 26.88 15.86
CA VAL A 138 -15.09 25.49 16.10
C VAL A 138 -14.77 25.06 17.52
N GLY A 139 -13.57 25.34 18.04
CA GLY A 139 -13.19 25.02 19.42
C GLY A 139 -14.11 25.65 20.47
N ASP A 140 -14.61 26.85 20.20
CA ASP A 140 -15.50 27.58 21.11
C ASP A 140 -16.94 27.03 21.08
N ASN A 141 -17.40 26.53 19.94
CA ASN A 141 -18.80 26.15 19.69
C ASN A 141 -19.05 24.63 19.52
N ALA A 142 -17.99 23.82 19.40
CA ALA A 142 -18.13 22.38 19.22
C ALA A 142 -18.63 21.68 20.49
N PRO A 143 -19.36 20.56 20.34
CA PRO A 143 -19.81 19.78 21.48
C PRO A 143 -18.62 19.06 22.16
N GLY A 144 -18.29 19.51 23.38
CA GLY A 144 -17.37 18.83 24.29
C GLY A 144 -16.01 19.52 24.48
N ASP A 145 -15.47 19.42 25.69
CA ASP A 145 -14.22 20.09 26.08
C ASP A 145 -12.97 19.54 25.37
N ALA A 146 -13.02 18.30 24.90
CA ALA A 146 -11.88 17.67 24.22
C ALA A 146 -11.50 18.42 22.93
N ILE A 147 -12.49 18.82 22.12
CA ILE A 147 -12.25 19.59 20.87
C ILE A 147 -11.66 20.95 21.20
N ARG A 148 -12.22 21.64 22.19
CA ARG A 148 -11.71 22.94 22.67
C ARG A 148 -10.26 22.86 23.12
N GLN A 149 -9.93 21.87 23.96
CA GLN A 149 -8.57 21.66 24.46
C GLN A 149 -7.60 21.32 23.33
N GLN A 150 -8.02 20.48 22.38
CA GLN A 150 -7.21 20.12 21.21
C GLN A 150 -6.87 21.36 20.36
N VAL A 151 -7.88 22.16 20.01
CA VAL A 151 -7.70 23.39 19.22
C VAL A 151 -6.82 24.39 19.97
N THR A 152 -7.07 24.60 21.27
CA THR A 152 -6.30 25.54 22.09
C THR A 152 -4.82 25.14 22.14
N ARG A 153 -4.52 23.86 22.37
CA ARG A 153 -3.14 23.34 22.39
C ARG A 153 -2.45 23.51 21.04
N LEU A 154 -3.15 23.18 19.95
CA LEU A 154 -2.61 23.32 18.60
C LEU A 154 -2.22 24.77 18.31
N LEU A 155 -3.13 25.71 18.56
CA LEU A 155 -2.93 27.12 18.21
C LEU A 155 -1.94 27.85 19.12
N ALA A 156 -1.74 27.38 20.35
CA ALA A 156 -0.70 27.89 21.24
C ALA A 156 0.73 27.57 20.74
N GLY A 157 0.88 26.51 19.94
CA GLY A 157 2.18 26.02 19.46
C GLY A 157 2.70 26.64 18.16
N ALA A 158 2.06 27.70 17.64
CA ALA A 158 2.37 28.29 16.32
C ALA A 158 2.46 27.21 15.20
N PRO A 159 1.34 26.50 14.93
CA PRO A 159 1.34 25.36 14.03
C PRO A 159 1.61 25.77 12.59
N ASP A 160 2.23 24.87 11.83
CA ASP A 160 2.37 25.03 10.38
C ASP A 160 1.04 24.74 9.65
N ARG A 161 1.02 25.01 8.34
CA ARG A 161 -0.16 24.77 7.49
C ARG A 161 -0.62 23.32 7.53
N ALA A 162 0.32 22.37 7.51
CA ALA A 162 0.01 20.95 7.47
C ALA A 162 -0.74 20.51 8.75
N ALA A 163 -0.28 20.96 9.92
CA ALA A 163 -0.93 20.67 11.19
C ALA A 163 -2.33 21.31 11.29
N LEU A 164 -2.51 22.52 10.75
CA LEU A 164 -3.82 23.17 10.69
C LEU A 164 -4.79 22.40 9.79
N VAL A 165 -4.36 22.02 8.57
CA VAL A 165 -5.18 21.26 7.61
C VAL A 165 -5.58 19.90 8.16
N ASP A 166 -4.62 19.16 8.71
CA ASP A 166 -4.85 17.85 9.30
C ASP A 166 -5.81 17.93 10.50
N CYS A 167 -5.67 18.95 11.36
CA CYS A 167 -6.62 19.17 12.44
C CYS A 167 -8.02 19.51 11.92
N ALA A 168 -8.13 20.39 10.93
CA ALA A 168 -9.42 20.77 10.35
C ALA A 168 -10.14 19.59 9.69
N ILE A 169 -9.41 18.77 8.92
CA ILE A 169 -9.93 17.53 8.33
C ILE A 169 -10.47 16.60 9.41
N ARG A 170 -9.69 16.33 10.47
CA ARG A 170 -10.14 15.48 11.57
C ARG A 170 -11.39 16.01 12.26
N LEU A 171 -11.42 17.31 12.58
CA LEU A 171 -12.57 17.92 13.24
C LEU A 171 -13.80 17.87 12.35
N ARG A 172 -13.64 18.11 11.05
CA ARG A 172 -14.75 18.00 10.10
C ARG A 172 -15.33 16.59 10.04
N ASP A 173 -14.48 15.57 10.03
CA ASP A 173 -14.91 14.16 10.08
C ASP A 173 -15.66 13.84 11.39
N GLN A 174 -15.22 14.39 12.52
CA GLN A 174 -15.86 14.18 13.84
C GLN A 174 -17.19 14.93 13.98
N LEU A 175 -17.28 16.12 13.39
CA LEU A 175 -18.44 16.99 13.51
C LEU A 175 -19.58 16.54 12.60
N GLY A 176 -19.29 16.07 11.38
CA GLY A 176 -20.22 15.45 10.42
C GLY A 176 -21.70 15.76 10.69
N ASP A 177 -22.44 14.74 11.13
CA ASP A 177 -23.87 14.85 11.44
C ASP A 177 -24.18 15.45 12.83
N ARG A 178 -23.18 15.51 13.72
CA ARG A 178 -23.34 16.02 15.10
C ARG A 178 -23.45 17.54 15.15
N ALA A 179 -22.80 18.24 14.22
CA ALA A 179 -22.78 19.69 14.13
C ALA A 179 -22.56 20.13 12.67
N PRO A 180 -23.59 19.96 11.81
CA PRO A 180 -23.45 20.15 10.36
C PRO A 180 -23.03 21.57 9.97
N ASP A 181 -23.50 22.60 10.69
CA ASP A 181 -23.13 23.98 10.44
C ASP A 181 -21.63 24.25 10.67
N LEU A 182 -21.05 23.65 11.72
CA LEU A 182 -19.62 23.76 12.01
C LEU A 182 -18.78 22.95 11.01
N ALA A 183 -19.25 21.75 10.65
CA ALA A 183 -18.60 20.93 9.63
C ALA A 183 -18.57 21.65 8.26
N HIS A 184 -19.66 22.31 7.87
CA HIS A 184 -19.75 23.07 6.63
C HIS A 184 -18.83 24.30 6.63
N ARG A 185 -18.74 25.01 7.76
CA ARG A 185 -17.80 26.13 7.94
C ARG A 185 -16.34 25.67 7.82
N LEU A 186 -15.98 24.54 8.42
CA LEU A 186 -14.65 23.95 8.27
C LEU A 186 -14.35 23.57 6.82
N LEU A 187 -15.30 22.91 6.14
CA LEU A 187 -15.14 22.55 4.74
C LEU A 187 -14.95 23.79 3.85
N SER A 188 -15.72 24.86 4.10
CA SER A 188 -15.57 26.12 3.38
C SER A 188 -14.19 26.74 3.58
N ALA A 189 -13.66 26.69 4.80
CA ALA A 189 -12.32 27.17 5.12
C ALA A 189 -11.23 26.32 4.46
N LEU A 190 -11.38 24.98 4.47
CA LEU A 190 -10.50 24.05 3.76
C LEU A 190 -10.49 24.34 2.24
N ASN A 191 -11.66 24.56 1.66
CA ASN A 191 -11.77 24.90 0.23
C ASN A 191 -11.07 26.22 -0.10
N ALA A 192 -11.19 27.23 0.77
CA ALA A 192 -10.51 28.51 0.61
C ALA A 192 -8.98 28.39 0.66
N THR A 193 -8.43 27.39 1.37
CA THR A 193 -6.99 27.11 1.42
C THR A 193 -6.51 26.17 0.30
N GLY A 194 -7.38 25.81 -0.65
CA GLY A 194 -7.06 24.93 -1.79
C GLY A 194 -7.21 23.44 -1.52
N ILE A 195 -7.78 23.05 -0.38
CA ILE A 195 -8.13 21.67 -0.09
C ILE A 195 -9.45 21.32 -0.80
N THR A 196 -9.49 20.22 -1.54
CA THR A 196 -10.71 19.75 -2.21
C THR A 196 -11.15 18.42 -1.63
N GLU A 197 -12.42 18.31 -1.28
CA GLU A 197 -13.03 17.04 -0.85
C GLU A 197 -13.30 16.10 -2.03
N ILE A 198 -13.10 14.80 -1.82
CA ILE A 198 -13.41 13.74 -2.79
C ILE A 198 -14.48 12.80 -2.22
N THR A 199 -15.57 12.63 -2.95
CA THR A 199 -16.55 11.56 -2.78
C THR A 199 -16.61 10.70 -4.04
N ALA A 200 -16.99 9.43 -3.89
CA ALA A 200 -16.90 8.43 -4.96
C ALA A 200 -18.22 7.66 -5.19
N ASP A 201 -19.35 8.16 -4.69
CA ASP A 201 -20.65 7.46 -4.76
C ASP A 201 -21.02 7.09 -6.20
N GLY A 202 -21.33 5.81 -6.44
CA GLY A 202 -21.69 5.28 -7.76
C GLY A 202 -20.53 5.09 -8.75
N ALA A 203 -19.31 5.54 -8.42
CA ALA A 203 -18.14 5.35 -9.26
C ALA A 203 -17.69 3.87 -9.29
N LEU A 204 -16.92 3.49 -10.32
CA LEU A 204 -16.25 2.19 -10.32
C LEU A 204 -15.15 2.20 -9.25
N PHE A 205 -15.02 1.09 -8.51
CA PHE A 205 -13.95 0.95 -7.54
C PHE A 205 -12.58 0.90 -8.23
N ASP A 206 -11.65 1.73 -7.76
CA ASP A 206 -10.25 1.70 -8.16
C ASP A 206 -9.38 1.71 -6.88
N PRO A 207 -8.62 0.63 -6.59
CA PRO A 207 -7.73 0.57 -5.44
C PRO A 207 -6.65 1.66 -5.39
N HIS A 208 -6.33 2.31 -6.52
CA HIS A 208 -5.37 3.40 -6.56
C HIS A 208 -5.97 4.74 -6.10
N HIS A 209 -7.30 4.87 -6.15
CA HIS A 209 -8.00 6.11 -5.83
C HIS A 209 -8.98 5.97 -4.66
N HIS A 210 -9.28 4.74 -4.20
CA HIS A 210 -10.24 4.45 -3.14
C HIS A 210 -9.68 3.45 -2.12
N THR A 211 -10.09 3.60 -0.86
CA THR A 211 -9.86 2.60 0.19
C THR A 211 -11.14 1.84 0.49
N ALA A 212 -11.18 0.54 0.20
CA ALA A 212 -12.37 -0.28 0.50
C ALA A 212 -12.49 -0.51 2.02
N ALA A 213 -13.60 -0.06 2.61
CA ALA A 213 -13.90 -0.20 4.03
C ALA A 213 -14.96 -1.29 4.32
N GLY A 214 -15.68 -1.75 3.30
CA GLY A 214 -16.71 -2.77 3.45
C GLY A 214 -17.44 -3.05 2.15
N THR A 215 -18.42 -3.95 2.22
CA THR A 215 -19.27 -4.31 1.09
C THR A 215 -20.73 -4.42 1.52
N VAL A 216 -21.66 -4.12 0.62
CA VAL A 216 -23.10 -4.33 0.76
C VAL A 216 -23.64 -5.08 -0.45
N GLU A 217 -24.80 -5.71 -0.31
CA GLU A 217 -25.42 -6.45 -1.41
C GLU A 217 -25.81 -5.51 -2.55
N ALA A 218 -25.45 -5.89 -3.78
CA ALA A 218 -25.83 -5.14 -4.96
C ALA A 218 -27.35 -5.23 -5.22
N PRO A 219 -28.05 -4.09 -5.39
CA PRO A 219 -29.49 -4.11 -5.66
C PRO A 219 -29.82 -4.74 -7.03
N ARG A 220 -28.85 -4.72 -7.95
CA ARG A 220 -28.90 -5.33 -9.29
C ARG A 220 -27.48 -5.72 -9.75
N PRO A 221 -27.34 -6.68 -10.67
CA PRO A 221 -26.02 -7.16 -11.11
C PRO A 221 -25.11 -6.10 -11.73
N ASP A 222 -25.66 -5.04 -12.33
CA ASP A 222 -24.95 -3.92 -12.95
C ASP A 222 -24.29 -2.95 -11.95
N PHE A 223 -24.62 -3.08 -10.66
CA PHE A 223 -24.01 -2.30 -9.58
C PHE A 223 -22.73 -2.94 -9.03
N ARG A 224 -22.40 -4.18 -9.41
CA ARG A 224 -21.19 -4.86 -8.92
C ARG A 224 -19.93 -4.06 -9.18
N ASP A 225 -19.02 -4.12 -8.21
CA ASP A 225 -17.72 -3.42 -8.21
C ASP A 225 -17.83 -1.89 -8.30
N ARG A 226 -19.02 -1.33 -8.08
CA ARG A 226 -19.22 0.11 -7.86
C ARG A 226 -19.21 0.45 -6.39
N VAL A 227 -18.84 1.69 -6.10
CA VAL A 227 -18.97 2.29 -4.78
C VAL A 227 -20.46 2.50 -4.49
N ALA A 228 -20.94 1.87 -3.42
CA ALA A 228 -22.28 2.07 -2.88
C ALA A 228 -22.39 3.42 -2.18
N GLU A 229 -21.44 3.71 -1.29
CA GLU A 229 -21.35 4.97 -0.58
C GLU A 229 -19.92 5.28 -0.14
N THR A 230 -19.63 6.57 -0.02
CA THR A 230 -18.41 7.11 0.56
C THR A 230 -18.62 7.21 2.06
N ARG A 231 -18.12 6.22 2.79
CA ARG A 231 -18.18 6.20 4.25
C ARG A 231 -17.38 7.34 4.88
N LYS A 232 -16.21 7.64 4.29
CA LYS A 232 -15.36 8.72 4.72
C LYS A 232 -14.77 9.44 3.51
N PRO A 233 -14.90 10.76 3.43
CA PRO A 233 -14.41 11.50 2.28
C PRO A 233 -12.88 11.53 2.19
N GLY A 234 -12.37 11.62 0.97
CA GLY A 234 -10.96 11.89 0.70
C GLY A 234 -10.69 13.39 0.61
N TYR A 235 -9.40 13.76 0.57
CA TYR A 235 -8.99 15.15 0.35
C TYR A 235 -7.76 15.25 -0.53
N LEU A 236 -7.75 16.29 -1.36
CA LEU A 236 -6.60 16.75 -2.13
C LEU A 236 -6.17 18.12 -1.62
N ASP A 237 -4.87 18.38 -1.61
CA ASP A 237 -4.27 19.69 -1.37
C ASP A 237 -3.66 20.20 -2.66
N HIS A 238 -4.33 21.15 -3.32
CA HIS A 238 -3.93 21.62 -4.65
C HIS A 238 -3.65 20.48 -5.64
N GLY A 239 -4.44 19.39 -5.58
CA GLY A 239 -4.29 18.19 -6.40
C GLY A 239 -3.36 17.11 -5.83
N THR A 240 -2.65 17.36 -4.74
CA THR A 240 -1.84 16.36 -4.03
C THR A 240 -2.72 15.56 -3.08
N VAL A 241 -2.68 14.24 -3.14
CA VAL A 241 -3.50 13.39 -2.26
C VAL A 241 -3.06 13.55 -0.81
N LEU A 242 -3.96 14.03 0.05
CA LEU A 242 -3.79 13.98 1.52
C LEU A 242 -4.36 12.67 2.09
N ARG A 243 -5.51 12.24 1.55
CA ARG A 243 -6.20 11.02 1.98
C ARG A 243 -7.13 10.52 0.88
N LEU A 244 -7.12 9.22 0.62
CA LEU A 244 -8.10 8.59 -0.26
C LEU A 244 -9.46 8.45 0.44
N PRO A 245 -10.59 8.58 -0.28
CA PRO A 245 -11.90 8.28 0.30
C PRO A 245 -11.99 6.81 0.73
N GLU A 246 -12.62 6.58 1.87
CA GLU A 246 -13.03 5.24 2.34
C GLU A 246 -14.44 4.95 1.81
N VAL A 247 -14.59 3.81 1.14
CA VAL A 247 -15.79 3.47 0.38
C VAL A 247 -16.36 2.12 0.77
N ILE A 248 -17.68 1.98 0.68
CA ILE A 248 -18.40 0.71 0.75
C ILE A 248 -18.74 0.30 -0.67
N LEU A 249 -18.52 -0.97 -1.03
CA LEU A 249 -18.73 -1.47 -2.40
C LEU A 249 -19.99 -2.32 -2.51
N TYR A 250 -20.65 -2.29 -3.67
CA TYR A 250 -21.65 -3.28 -4.02
C TYR A 250 -21.01 -4.61 -4.43
N ARG A 251 -21.52 -5.72 -3.90
CA ARG A 251 -21.08 -7.09 -4.19
C ARG A 251 -22.22 -7.99 -4.66
#